data_AF-A0A357T6T9-F1
#
_entry.id   AF-A0A357T6T9-F1
#
_cell.length_a   1.000
_cell.length_b   1.000
_cell.length_c   1.000
_cell.angle_alpha   90.00
_cell.angle_beta   90.00
_cell.angle_gamma   90.00
#
_symmetry.space_group_name_H-M   'P 1'
#
loop_
_entity.id
_entity.type
_entity.pdbx_description
1 polymer ?
#
loop_
_entity_poly.entity_id
_entity_poly.type
_entity_poly.pdbx_seq_one_letter_code
_entity_poly.pdbx_strand_id
1 'polypeptide(L)'
;MSVHIGAQKGDIAKTILLPGDPLRAKFIAETFLENPKKFNDVRGMLGYTGTYKGVEVSVMGTGMGIPSISIYVHELIHEYGVKNLMRVGSCGAMQEHVKIRDVILA
;
A
#
# COMPACT_ATOMS: atom_id res chain seq x y z
N MET A 1 6.99 -10.39 11.73
CA MET A 1 7.56 -9.06 12.01
C MET A 1 8.89 -8.97 11.29
N SER A 2 9.00 -8.05 10.36
CA SER A 2 10.22 -7.73 9.62
C SER A 2 10.87 -6.46 10.21
N VAL A 3 11.90 -5.94 9.55
CA VAL A 3 12.64 -4.77 10.05
C VAL A 3 11.82 -3.47 9.97
N HIS A 4 10.98 -3.32 8.93
CA HIS A 4 10.20 -2.10 8.70
C HIS A 4 8.69 -2.30 8.81
N ILE A 5 8.23 -3.52 9.08
CA ILE A 5 6.82 -3.87 9.23
C ILE A 5 6.59 -4.63 10.54
N GLY A 6 5.81 -4.03 11.43
CA GLY A 6 5.42 -4.54 12.75
C GLY A 6 4.37 -5.66 12.73
N ALA A 7 3.97 -6.15 11.56
CA ALA A 7 2.89 -7.12 11.40
C ALA A 7 3.30 -8.55 11.80
N GLN A 8 2.32 -9.32 12.25
CA GLN A 8 2.42 -10.77 12.40
C GLN A 8 2.19 -11.47 11.05
N LYS A 9 2.59 -12.75 10.96
CA LYS A 9 2.29 -13.55 9.77
C LYS A 9 0.78 -13.77 9.69
N GLY A 10 0.19 -13.48 8.52
CA GLY A 10 -1.25 -13.56 8.30
C GLY A 10 -2.00 -12.25 8.47
N ASP A 11 -1.38 -11.20 9.02
CA ASP A 11 -2.02 -9.88 9.17
C ASP A 11 -2.17 -9.12 7.84
N ILE A 12 -1.39 -9.51 6.83
CA ILE A 12 -1.33 -8.85 5.52
C ILE A 12 -1.92 -9.78 4.47
N ALA A 13 -2.92 -9.28 3.75
CA ALA A 13 -3.60 -10.00 2.67
C ALA A 13 -2.65 -10.30 1.51
N LYS A 14 -3.01 -11.29 0.69
CA LYS A 14 -2.24 -11.62 -0.53
C LYS A 14 -2.28 -10.51 -1.59
N THR A 15 -3.25 -9.60 -1.51
CA THR A 15 -3.44 -8.47 -2.42
C THR A 15 -3.29 -7.17 -1.64
N ILE A 16 -2.40 -6.28 -2.09
CA ILE A 16 -2.09 -5.02 -1.42
C ILE A 16 -2.06 -3.81 -2.37
N LEU A 17 -2.64 -2.71 -1.92
CA LEU A 17 -2.51 -1.38 -2.53
C LEU A 17 -1.33 -0.62 -1.90
N LEU A 18 -0.52 0.04 -2.72
CA LEU A 18 0.74 0.67 -2.31
C LEU A 18 0.80 2.17 -2.63
N PRO A 19 0.08 3.03 -1.89
CA PRO A 19 0.33 4.47 -1.93
C PRO A 19 1.74 4.81 -1.42
N GLY A 20 2.36 5.87 -1.95
CA GLY A 20 3.60 6.40 -1.37
C GLY A 20 3.39 7.03 -0.01
N ASP A 21 2.30 7.77 0.13
CA ASP A 21 1.91 8.49 1.34
C ASP A 21 1.15 7.58 2.33
N PRO A 22 1.63 7.38 3.57
CA PRO A 22 0.91 6.58 4.58
C PRO A 22 -0.42 7.21 5.00
N LEU A 23 -0.60 8.53 4.89
CA LEU A 23 -1.88 9.17 5.16
C LEU A 23 -2.91 8.83 4.09
N ARG A 24 -2.46 8.57 2.86
CA ARG A 24 -3.33 8.04 1.80
C ARG A 24 -3.67 6.57 2.03
N ALA A 25 -2.78 5.78 2.63
CA ALA A 25 -3.11 4.42 3.08
C ALA A 25 -4.23 4.43 4.13
N LYS A 26 -4.11 5.33 5.12
CA LYS A 26 -5.17 5.56 6.12
C LYS A 26 -6.49 5.99 5.47
N PHE A 27 -6.45 6.99 4.58
CA PHE A 27 -7.63 7.44 3.85
C PHE A 27 -8.32 6.29 3.10
N ILE A 28 -7.55 5.46 2.40
CA ILE A 28 -8.09 4.31 1.67
C ILE A 28 -8.75 3.31 2.65
N ALA A 29 -8.08 3.00 3.75
CA ALA A 29 -8.59 2.09 4.76
C ALA A 29 -9.89 2.57 5.39
N GLU A 30 -9.96 3.83 5.80
CA GLU A 30 -11.14 4.41 6.47
C GLU A 30 -12.32 4.65 5.53
N THR A 31 -12.05 4.90 4.25
CA THR A 31 -13.09 5.27 3.27
C THR A 31 -13.66 4.06 2.54
N PHE A 32 -12.84 3.06 2.22
CA PHE A 32 -13.23 1.98 1.31
C PHE A 32 -13.25 0.59 1.94
N LEU A 33 -12.46 0.34 2.99
CA LEU A 33 -12.41 -0.99 3.59
C LEU A 33 -13.44 -1.13 4.71
N GLU A 34 -14.07 -2.29 4.77
CA GLU A 34 -14.85 -2.75 5.91
C GLU A 34 -13.90 -3.35 6.95
N ASN A 35 -14.16 -3.06 8.24
CA ASN A 35 -13.38 -3.55 9.38
C ASN A 35 -11.85 -3.36 9.25
N PRO A 36 -11.34 -2.18 8.87
CA PRO A 36 -9.91 -1.97 8.70
C PRO A 36 -9.17 -2.13 10.03
N LYS A 37 -8.16 -3.00 10.05
CA LYS A 37 -7.24 -3.21 11.17
C LYS A 37 -5.85 -2.71 10.79
N LYS A 38 -5.31 -1.81 11.61
CA LYS A 38 -3.93 -1.32 11.44
C LYS A 38 -2.95 -2.42 11.84
N PHE A 39 -2.11 -2.86 10.91
CA PHE A 39 -1.06 -3.86 11.17
C PHE A 39 0.34 -3.24 11.27
N ASN A 40 0.54 -2.01 10.80
CA ASN A 40 1.83 -1.33 10.87
C ASN A 40 1.70 0.17 11.18
N ASP A 41 2.60 0.65 12.01
CA ASP A 41 2.93 2.06 12.22
C ASP A 41 4.43 2.30 12.46
N VAL A 42 5.27 1.30 12.22
CA VAL A 42 6.74 1.43 12.29
C VAL A 42 7.18 2.58 11.37
N ARG A 43 7.94 3.53 11.92
CA ARG A 43 8.39 4.76 11.24
C ARG A 43 7.25 5.65 10.71
N GLY A 44 6.02 5.47 11.21
CA GLY A 44 4.84 6.14 10.68
C GLY A 44 4.38 5.61 9.32
N MET A 45 4.91 4.48 8.84
CA MET A 45 4.51 3.90 7.56
C MET A 45 3.26 3.03 7.72
N LEU A 46 2.11 3.71 7.72
CA LEU A 46 0.83 3.07 8.04
C LEU A 46 0.46 1.94 7.07
N GLY A 47 0.01 0.83 7.64
CA GLY A 47 -0.50 -0.33 6.92
C GLY A 47 -1.78 -0.87 7.56
N TYR A 48 -2.76 -1.23 6.74
CA TYR A 48 -4.08 -1.70 7.14
C TYR A 48 -4.51 -2.91 6.32
N THR A 49 -5.27 -3.80 6.94
CA THR A 49 -5.99 -4.90 6.28
C THR A 49 -7.47 -4.82 6.63
N GLY A 50 -8.33 -5.01 5.64
CA GLY A 50 -9.78 -5.07 5.82
C GLY A 50 -10.41 -5.82 4.66
N THR A 51 -11.73 -5.71 4.50
CA THR A 51 -12.45 -6.32 3.39
C THR A 51 -13.03 -5.28 2.45
N TYR A 52 -12.94 -5.50 1.14
CA TYR A 52 -13.65 -4.73 0.13
C TYR A 52 -14.54 -5.68 -0.66
N LYS A 53 -15.87 -5.49 -0.58
CA LYS A 53 -16.86 -6.36 -1.24
C LYS A 53 -16.64 -7.86 -0.93
N GLY A 54 -16.39 -8.17 0.35
CA GLY A 54 -16.14 -9.53 0.82
C GLY A 54 -14.75 -10.11 0.51
N VAL A 55 -13.86 -9.35 -0.15
CA VAL A 55 -12.49 -9.78 -0.46
C VAL A 55 -11.52 -9.10 0.49
N GLU A 56 -10.64 -9.89 1.11
CA GLU A 56 -9.58 -9.35 1.96
C GLU A 56 -8.54 -8.60 1.13
N VAL A 57 -8.28 -7.35 1.50
CA VAL A 57 -7.32 -6.46 0.82
C VAL A 57 -6.55 -5.66 1.85
N SER A 58 -5.25 -5.52 1.63
CA SER A 58 -4.39 -4.65 2.42
C SER A 58 -4.10 -3.34 1.68
N VAL A 59 -3.74 -2.31 2.43
CA VAL A 59 -3.18 -1.07 1.92
C VAL A 59 -2.03 -0.61 2.81
N MET A 60 -0.89 -0.22 2.23
CA MET A 60 0.27 0.21 3.00
C MET A 60 1.08 1.30 2.29
N GLY A 61 1.56 2.26 3.06
CA GLY A 61 2.49 3.28 2.58
C GLY A 61 3.84 2.68 2.13
N THR A 62 4.48 3.27 1.11
CA THR A 62 5.82 2.85 0.64
C THR A 62 6.91 3.89 0.85
N GLY A 63 6.57 5.09 1.31
CA GLY A 63 7.45 6.25 1.25
C GLY A 63 7.73 6.69 -0.18
N MET A 64 8.77 7.51 -0.36
CA MET A 64 9.16 8.09 -1.64
C MET A 64 10.49 7.55 -2.14
N GLY A 65 10.59 7.35 -3.46
CA GLY A 65 11.80 6.92 -4.14
C GLY A 65 12.01 5.40 -4.15
N ILE A 66 12.82 4.95 -5.12
CA ILE A 66 13.13 3.54 -5.37
C ILE A 66 13.64 2.83 -4.09
N PRO A 67 14.60 3.39 -3.32
CA PRO A 67 15.11 2.68 -2.15
C PRO A 67 14.03 2.41 -1.09
N SER A 68 13.13 3.36 -0.84
CA SER A 68 12.06 3.22 0.15
C SER A 68 11.08 2.13 -0.24
N ILE A 69 10.54 2.17 -1.47
CA ILE A 69 9.58 1.15 -1.91
C ILE A 69 10.20 -0.24 -1.99
N SER A 70 11.47 -0.36 -2.38
CA SER A 70 12.17 -1.64 -2.45
C SER A 70 12.24 -2.35 -1.09
N ILE A 71 12.44 -1.62 0.00
CA ILE A 71 12.42 -2.19 1.36
C ILE A 71 11.06 -2.82 1.66
N TYR A 72 9.99 -2.03 1.53
CA TYR A 72 8.65 -2.50 1.89
C TYR A 72 8.17 -3.62 0.97
N VAL A 73 8.40 -3.51 -0.34
CA VAL A 73 8.03 -4.55 -1.31
C VAL A 73 8.80 -5.85 -1.05
N HIS A 74 10.10 -5.77 -0.76
CA HIS A 74 10.91 -6.95 -0.42
C HIS A 74 10.34 -7.66 0.82
N GLU A 75 10.08 -6.92 1.90
CA GLU A 75 9.52 -7.50 3.13
C GLU A 75 8.11 -8.06 2.88
N LEU A 76 7.23 -7.33 2.18
CA LEU A 76 5.87 -7.80 1.83
C LEU A 76 5.89 -9.13 1.05
N ILE A 77 6.80 -9.28 0.09
CA ILE A 77 6.91 -10.49 -0.73
C ILE A 77 7.52 -11.64 0.09
N HIS A 78 8.68 -11.42 0.71
CA HIS A 78 9.49 -12.50 1.26
C HIS A 78 9.09 -12.88 2.69
N GLU A 79 8.67 -11.93 3.52
CA GLU A 79 8.32 -12.18 4.92
C GLU A 79 6.82 -12.41 5.13
N TYR A 80 5.99 -11.78 4.28
CA TYR A 80 4.52 -11.80 4.41
C TYR A 80 3.80 -12.54 3.27
N GLY A 81 4.53 -12.96 2.22
CA GLY A 81 3.97 -13.81 1.17
C GLY A 81 2.92 -13.12 0.28
N VAL A 82 2.93 -11.79 0.21
CA VAL A 82 2.06 -11.01 -0.68
C VAL A 82 2.30 -11.41 -2.14
N LYS A 83 1.22 -11.49 -2.93
CA LYS A 83 1.23 -11.98 -4.32
C LYS A 83 0.86 -10.93 -5.35
N ASN A 84 -0.07 -10.04 -5.01
CA ASN A 84 -0.54 -8.99 -5.91
C ASN A 84 -0.24 -7.64 -5.28
N LEU A 85 0.62 -6.85 -5.93
CA LEU A 85 1.07 -5.54 -5.45
C LEU A 85 0.67 -4.49 -6.48
N MET A 86 -0.19 -3.55 -6.10
CA MET A 86 -0.70 -2.51 -6.99
C MET A 86 -0.39 -1.12 -6.42
N ARG A 87 0.51 -0.40 -7.08
CA ARG A 87 0.86 0.97 -6.68
C ARG A 87 -0.23 1.96 -7.09
N VAL A 88 -0.69 2.76 -6.14
CA VAL A 88 -1.66 3.85 -6.36
C VAL A 88 -1.03 5.20 -5.99
N GLY A 89 -0.43 5.85 -6.98
CA GLY A 89 0.34 7.08 -6.81
C GLY A 89 -0.20 8.27 -7.60
N SER A 90 0.49 9.41 -7.47
CA SER A 90 0.37 10.54 -8.37
C SER A 90 1.62 10.63 -9.23
N CYS A 91 1.52 11.27 -10.40
CA CYS A 91 2.65 11.57 -11.27
C CYS A 91 2.50 12.98 -11.88
N GLY A 92 3.59 13.51 -12.42
CA GLY A 92 3.58 14.72 -13.24
C GLY A 92 3.63 14.33 -14.71
N ALA A 93 2.70 14.87 -15.50
CA ALA A 93 2.67 14.66 -16.95
C ALA A 93 3.77 15.49 -17.65
N MET A 94 4.38 14.93 -18.69
CA MET A 94 5.34 15.63 -19.56
C MET A 94 4.80 15.84 -20.98
N GLN A 95 3.67 15.21 -21.31
CA GLN A 95 3.06 15.23 -22.63
C GLN A 95 1.76 16.05 -22.59
N GLU A 96 1.57 16.94 -23.56
CA GLU A 96 0.42 17.87 -23.58
C GLU A 96 -0.95 17.17 -23.64
N HIS A 97 -1.01 15.95 -24.18
CA HIS A 97 -2.25 15.20 -24.31
C HIS A 97 -2.71 14.55 -22.99
N VAL A 98 -1.81 14.40 -22.00
CA VAL A 98 -2.15 13.86 -20.68
C VAL A 98 -2.69 15.00 -19.81
N LYS A 99 -3.90 14.84 -19.29
CA LYS A 99 -4.63 15.87 -18.57
C LYS A 99 -4.63 15.64 -17.06
N ILE A 100 -4.90 16.71 -16.30
CA ILE A 100 -5.07 16.63 -14.85
C ILE A 100 -6.25 15.69 -14.53
N ARG A 101 -6.02 14.75 -13.61
CA ARG A 101 -6.93 13.64 -13.21
C ARG A 101 -7.00 12.46 -14.17
N ASP A 102 -6.21 12.43 -15.25
CA ASP A 102 -6.07 11.20 -16.02
C ASP A 102 -5.43 10.09 -15.16
N VAL A 103 -5.88 8.86 -15.41
CA VAL A 103 -5.33 7.65 -14.78
C VAL A 103 -4.41 6.97 -15.78
N ILE A 104 -3.16 6.74 -15.37
CA ILE A 104 -2.14 6.09 -16.19
C ILE A 104 -1.87 4.70 -15.63
N LEU A 105 -1.90 3.69 -16.51
CA LEU A 105 -1.37 2.35 -16.25
C LEU A 105 0.01 2.27 -16.91
N ALA A 106 1.04 2.06 -16.10
CA ALA A 106 2.44 1.98 -16.54
C ALA A 106 2.85 0.55 -16.89
#